data_AF-A0A9Q5Z5L9-F1
#
_entry.id   AF-A0A9Q5Z5L9-F1
#
_cell.length_a   1.000
_cell.length_b   1.000
_cell.length_c   1.000
_cell.angle_alpha   90.00
_cell.angle_beta   90.00
_cell.angle_gamma   90.00
#
_symmetry.space_group_name_H-M   'P 1'
#
loop_
_entity.id
_entity.type
_entity.pdbx_description
1 polymer ?
#
loop_
_entity_poly.entity_id
_entity_poly.type
_entity_poly.pdbx_seq_one_letter_code
_entity_poly.pdbx_strand_id
1 'polypeptide(L)'
;MILGFKQIGTVCAVFLLVSPSSFPKSAVASVKHQAQLIAQGQTKIQSHPVFRPILPKLKQKTQIKILLPKFIPESDGEYPIYAIIETASQKKYDILLGFSPDCNGGNACRLGVLSAEAVTQKTPRLTGKRVSLAKGITGYFVDFSCGANCSDATLTWRQQGVQYTVGLKAGDRASLVKMANSAINP
;
A
#
# COMPACT_ATOMS: atom_id res chain seq x y z
N MET A 1 14.10 -55.66 64.97
CA MET A 1 13.30 -56.90 65.01
C MET A 1 13.12 -57.39 63.57
N ILE A 2 13.82 -58.46 63.20
CA ILE A 2 13.27 -59.83 62.96
C ILE A 2 12.52 -59.88 61.60
N LEU A 3 13.18 -60.43 60.56
CA LEU A 3 12.86 -61.70 59.86
C LEU A 3 11.50 -61.69 59.13
N GLY A 4 11.31 -62.21 57.90
CA GLY A 4 12.12 -63.10 57.09
C GLY A 4 11.35 -63.52 55.81
N PHE A 5 12.03 -64.31 54.98
CA PHE A 5 11.54 -64.98 53.76
C PHE A 5 10.42 -66.01 54.03
N LYS A 6 9.50 -66.24 53.07
CA LYS A 6 9.36 -67.50 52.27
C LYS A 6 8.01 -67.69 51.52
N GLN A 7 8.15 -68.27 50.32
CA GLN A 7 7.36 -69.34 49.62
C GLN A 7 5.97 -69.06 48.98
N ILE A 8 5.82 -69.25 47.65
CA ILE A 8 5.37 -70.41 46.81
C ILE A 8 3.85 -70.64 46.82
N GLY A 9 3.23 -70.72 45.62
CA GLY A 9 1.90 -71.33 45.45
C GLY A 9 1.14 -71.06 44.13
N THR A 10 1.51 -71.78 43.05
CA THR A 10 0.66 -72.60 42.14
C THR A 10 -0.76 -72.16 41.70
N VAL A 11 -0.91 -71.97 40.37
CA VAL A 11 -1.97 -72.42 39.41
C VAL A 11 -3.42 -71.89 39.51
N CYS A 12 -3.92 -71.30 38.42
CA CYS A 12 -5.07 -71.82 37.64
C CYS A 12 -5.31 -70.99 36.36
N ALA A 13 -5.46 -71.70 35.24
CA ALA A 13 -5.77 -71.16 33.93
C ALA A 13 -7.27 -70.91 33.76
N VAL A 14 -7.66 -69.82 33.08
CA VAL A 14 -8.91 -69.78 32.29
C VAL A 14 -8.69 -68.86 31.08
N PHE A 15 -8.91 -69.44 29.90
CA PHE A 15 -9.02 -68.75 28.61
C PHE A 15 -10.30 -67.92 28.55
N LEU A 16 -10.21 -66.66 28.11
CA LEU A 16 -11.31 -65.99 27.41
C LEU A 16 -10.77 -65.20 26.21
N LEU A 17 -11.24 -65.62 25.04
CA LEU A 17 -11.04 -65.01 23.72
C LEU A 17 -11.84 -63.70 23.63
N VAL A 18 -11.19 -62.58 23.27
CA VAL A 18 -11.88 -61.46 22.57
C VAL A 18 -10.91 -60.74 21.62
N SER A 19 -11.19 -60.93 20.32
CA SER A 19 -10.95 -60.13 19.11
C SER A 19 -9.78 -59.12 19.02
N PRO A 20 -8.95 -59.17 17.95
CA PRO A 20 -8.09 -58.06 17.58
C PRO A 20 -8.91 -56.96 16.91
N SER A 21 -9.13 -55.84 17.61
CA SER A 21 -9.55 -54.60 16.97
C SER A 21 -8.37 -54.04 16.18
N SER A 22 -8.44 -54.20 14.86
CA SER A 22 -7.61 -53.52 13.89
C SER A 22 -7.67 -52.01 14.12
N PHE A 23 -6.58 -51.40 14.58
CA PHE A 23 -6.41 -49.95 14.56
C PHE A 23 -6.19 -49.51 13.10
N PRO A 24 -7.06 -48.69 12.51
CA PRO A 24 -6.69 -48.00 11.28
C PRO A 24 -5.58 -47.01 11.61
N LYS A 25 -4.42 -47.24 11.00
CA LYS A 25 -3.30 -46.32 10.96
C LYS A 25 -3.73 -45.11 10.14
N SER A 26 -4.43 -44.17 10.77
CA SER A 26 -4.70 -42.86 10.17
C SER A 26 -3.38 -42.15 9.95
N ALA A 27 -2.86 -42.29 8.73
CA ALA A 27 -1.78 -41.45 8.23
C ALA A 27 -2.30 -40.01 8.23
N VAL A 28 -1.80 -39.21 9.17
CA VAL A 28 -1.94 -37.74 9.16
C VAL A 28 -1.18 -37.23 7.95
N ALA A 29 -1.83 -37.24 6.79
CA ALA A 29 -1.33 -36.64 5.57
C ALA A 29 -1.60 -35.13 5.62
N SER A 30 -0.51 -34.36 5.61
CA SER A 30 -0.44 -33.04 4.98
C SER A 30 -1.24 -31.87 5.59
N VAL A 31 -0.94 -31.50 6.84
CA VAL A 31 -1.30 -30.15 7.37
C VAL A 31 -0.22 -29.11 7.06
N LYS A 32 1.02 -29.52 6.76
CA LYS A 32 2.10 -28.56 6.45
C LYS A 32 1.94 -27.83 5.11
N HIS A 33 1.20 -28.38 4.16
CA HIS A 33 1.08 -27.80 2.81
C HIS A 33 0.05 -26.64 2.71
N GLN A 34 -0.97 -26.59 3.58
CA GLN A 34 -1.97 -25.51 3.54
C GLN A 34 -1.50 -24.22 4.22
N ALA A 35 -0.58 -24.30 5.18
CA ALA A 35 -0.03 -23.11 5.85
C ALA A 35 0.96 -22.32 4.96
N GLN A 36 1.57 -22.95 3.95
CA GLN A 36 2.55 -22.29 3.07
C GLN A 36 1.93 -21.52 1.90
N LEU A 37 0.65 -21.74 1.58
CA LEU A 37 -0.05 -21.02 0.50
C LEU A 37 -0.70 -19.70 0.94
N ILE A 38 -0.86 -19.47 2.25
CA ILE A 38 -1.44 -18.23 2.79
C ILE A 38 -0.33 -17.20 3.14
N ALA A 39 0.92 -17.63 3.30
CA ALA A 39 2.05 -16.78 3.69
C ALA A 39 2.85 -16.20 2.51
N GLN A 40 2.41 -16.40 1.27
CA GLN A 40 3.01 -15.76 0.08
C GLN A 40 2.10 -14.65 -0.44
N GLY A 41 2.32 -13.41 0.00
CA GLY A 41 1.80 -12.26 -0.75
C GLY A 41 1.36 -11.01 -0.01
N GLN A 42 1.59 -10.82 1.29
CA GLN A 42 1.59 -9.46 1.83
C GLN A 42 2.90 -8.76 1.47
N THR A 43 3.06 -8.47 0.18
CA THR A 43 3.98 -7.42 -0.24
C THR A 43 3.55 -6.16 0.49
N LYS A 44 4.45 -5.59 1.31
CA LYS A 44 4.26 -4.30 1.98
C LYS A 44 3.80 -3.32 0.90
N ILE A 45 2.48 -3.07 0.80
CA ILE A 45 1.92 -2.27 -0.29
C ILE A 45 2.61 -0.91 -0.21
N GLN A 46 3.40 -0.53 -1.21
CA GLN A 46 4.21 0.70 -1.18
C GLN A 46 3.39 1.96 -1.51
N SER A 47 2.22 1.82 -2.14
CA SER A 47 1.36 2.93 -2.56
C SER A 47 -0.12 2.55 -2.53
N HIS A 48 -1.04 3.51 -2.57
CA HIS A 48 -2.47 3.24 -2.55
C HIS A 48 -2.87 2.27 -3.68
N PRO A 49 -3.79 1.30 -3.45
CA PRO A 49 -4.19 0.29 -4.44
C PRO A 49 -4.69 0.86 -5.78
N VAL A 50 -5.22 2.08 -5.78
CA VAL A 50 -5.68 2.78 -6.99
C VAL A 50 -4.61 2.88 -8.07
N PHE A 51 -3.33 2.88 -7.70
CA PHE A 51 -2.23 3.01 -8.65
C PHE A 51 -1.85 1.69 -9.33
N ARG A 52 -2.31 0.53 -8.82
CA ARG A 52 -1.94 -0.79 -9.35
C ARG A 52 -2.12 -0.91 -10.88
N PRO A 53 -3.25 -0.45 -11.48
CA PRO A 53 -3.45 -0.59 -12.92
C PRO A 53 -2.46 0.22 -13.77
N ILE A 54 -1.99 1.37 -13.26
CA ILE A 54 -1.13 2.29 -14.02
C ILE A 54 0.37 2.08 -13.79
N LEU A 55 0.74 1.37 -12.72
CA LEU A 55 2.13 1.16 -12.30
C LEU A 55 3.02 0.56 -13.40
N PRO A 56 2.62 -0.50 -14.15
CA PRO A 56 3.46 -1.06 -15.21
C PRO A 56 3.76 -0.03 -16.31
N LYS A 57 2.75 0.73 -16.74
CA LYS A 57 2.89 1.76 -17.80
C LYS A 57 3.76 2.93 -17.33
N LEU A 58 3.63 3.36 -16.07
CA LEU A 58 4.52 4.38 -15.49
C LEU A 58 5.98 3.90 -15.43
N LYS A 59 6.22 2.68 -14.95
CA LYS A 59 7.58 2.10 -14.87
C LYS A 59 8.21 1.93 -16.24
N GLN A 60 7.42 1.59 -17.25
CA GLN A 60 7.92 1.45 -18.63
C GLN A 60 8.31 2.80 -19.25
N LYS A 61 7.54 3.86 -18.99
CA LYS A 61 7.70 5.15 -19.67
C LYS A 61 8.66 6.11 -18.96
N THR A 62 8.83 5.96 -17.65
CA THR A 62 9.57 6.93 -16.83
C THR A 62 10.88 6.33 -16.31
N GLN A 63 11.91 7.17 -16.20
CA GLN A 63 13.20 6.80 -15.60
C GLN A 63 13.46 7.55 -14.28
N ILE A 64 12.63 8.54 -13.96
CA ILE A 64 12.66 9.22 -12.66
C ILE A 64 12.07 8.32 -11.57
N LYS A 65 12.51 8.54 -10.32
CA LYS A 65 11.97 7.82 -9.18
C LYS A 65 10.47 8.11 -9.03
N ILE A 66 9.66 7.06 -9.11
CA ILE A 66 8.21 7.13 -8.92
C ILE A 66 7.90 7.20 -7.43
N LEU A 67 7.19 8.24 -7.00
CA LEU A 67 6.61 8.36 -5.66
C LEU A 67 5.10 8.45 -5.78
N LEU A 68 4.40 7.51 -5.15
CA LEU A 68 2.94 7.43 -5.14
C LEU A 68 2.45 7.33 -3.69
N PRO A 69 1.51 8.20 -3.25
CA PRO A 69 0.95 8.20 -1.90
C PRO A 69 0.31 6.88 -1.52
N LYS A 70 0.35 6.55 -0.23
CA LYS A 70 -0.51 5.52 0.37
C LYS A 70 -1.85 6.06 0.84
N PHE A 71 -1.87 7.32 1.26
CA PHE A 71 -3.07 8.01 1.69
C PHE A 71 -3.53 8.91 0.55
N ILE A 72 -4.81 8.79 0.20
CA ILE A 72 -5.52 9.69 -0.71
C ILE A 72 -6.77 10.13 0.06
N PRO A 73 -7.03 11.43 0.23
CA PRO A 73 -8.28 11.89 0.82
C PRO A 73 -9.48 11.34 0.06
N GLU A 74 -10.57 11.04 0.79
CA GLU A 74 -11.84 10.56 0.23
C GLU A 74 -11.77 9.18 -0.45
N SER A 75 -10.65 8.45 -0.34
CA SER A 75 -10.52 7.10 -0.94
C SER A 75 -11.36 6.01 -0.29
N ASP A 76 -11.84 6.27 0.92
CA ASP A 76 -12.79 5.48 1.69
C ASP A 76 -14.24 6.00 1.55
N GLY A 77 -14.46 6.98 0.67
CA GLY A 77 -15.78 7.55 0.39
C GLY A 77 -16.66 6.67 -0.51
N GLU A 78 -17.84 7.20 -0.83
CA GLU A 78 -18.87 6.50 -1.61
C GLU A 78 -18.46 6.25 -3.07
N TYR A 79 -17.65 7.15 -3.65
CA TYR A 79 -17.24 7.07 -5.04
C TYR A 79 -15.83 6.48 -5.19
N PRO A 80 -15.65 5.49 -6.08
CA PRO A 80 -14.32 4.95 -6.35
C PRO A 80 -13.41 6.01 -6.97
N ILE A 81 -12.17 6.04 -6.52
CA ILE A 81 -11.13 6.87 -7.13
C ILE A 81 -10.41 6.05 -8.19
N TYR A 82 -10.12 6.68 -9.33
CA TYR A 82 -9.34 6.15 -10.43
C TYR A 82 -8.07 7.00 -10.60
N ALA A 83 -6.95 6.34 -10.86
CA ALA A 83 -5.69 6.98 -11.22
C ALA A 83 -5.50 6.86 -12.73
N ILE A 84 -5.39 8.00 -13.41
CA ILE A 84 -5.35 8.09 -14.87
C ILE A 84 -4.04 8.77 -15.26
N ILE A 85 -3.23 8.13 -16.11
CA ILE A 85 -1.99 8.75 -16.61
C ILE A 85 -2.36 9.76 -17.70
N GLU A 86 -2.24 11.04 -17.40
CA GLU A 86 -2.39 12.13 -18.36
C GLU A 86 -1.15 12.26 -19.24
N THR A 87 0.04 12.13 -18.64
CA THR A 87 1.32 12.23 -19.36
C THR A 87 2.36 11.34 -18.68
N ALA A 88 3.21 10.68 -19.48
CA ALA A 88 4.38 9.98 -18.98
C ALA A 88 5.50 9.96 -20.03
N SER A 89 6.70 10.35 -19.61
CA SER A 89 7.94 10.37 -20.40
C SER A 89 9.12 9.97 -19.52
N GLN A 90 10.31 9.82 -20.11
CA GLN A 90 11.51 9.45 -19.34
C GLN A 90 11.76 10.35 -18.12
N LYS A 91 11.40 11.64 -18.22
CA LYS A 91 11.73 12.66 -17.21
C LYS A 91 10.52 13.21 -16.45
N LYS A 92 9.31 12.72 -16.72
CA LYS A 92 8.08 13.29 -16.16
C LYS A 92 6.93 12.29 -16.11
N TYR A 93 6.06 12.40 -15.10
CA TYR A 93 4.70 11.87 -15.16
C TYR A 93 3.69 12.87 -14.57
N ASP A 94 2.47 12.84 -15.10
CA ASP A 94 1.28 13.48 -14.57
C ASP A 94 0.17 12.42 -14.45
N ILE A 95 -0.44 12.35 -13.28
CA ILE A 95 -1.51 11.42 -12.93
C ILE A 95 -2.68 12.24 -12.42
N LEU A 96 -3.84 12.06 -13.02
CA LEU A 96 -5.11 12.57 -12.53
C LEU A 96 -5.71 11.56 -11.55
N LEU A 97 -6.25 12.06 -10.44
CA LEU A 97 -7.18 11.34 -9.59
C LEU A 97 -8.59 11.82 -9.91
N GLY A 98 -9.46 10.90 -10.31
CA GLY A 98 -10.85 11.21 -10.64
C GLY A 98 -11.84 10.20 -10.08
N PHE A 99 -13.10 10.61 -10.00
CA PHE A 99 -14.24 9.78 -9.55
C PHE A 99 -14.85 8.92 -10.66
N SER A 100 -14.27 8.98 -11.87
CA SER A 100 -14.68 8.18 -13.03
C SER A 100 -13.45 7.70 -13.79
N PRO A 101 -13.44 6.48 -14.37
CA PRO A 101 -12.27 5.96 -15.10
C PRO A 101 -11.94 6.73 -16.39
N ASP A 102 -12.91 7.47 -16.93
CA ASP A 102 -12.81 8.27 -18.15
C ASP A 102 -12.73 9.78 -17.86
N CYS A 103 -12.36 10.16 -16.63
CA CYS A 103 -12.19 11.56 -16.29
C CYS A 103 -11.02 12.16 -17.10
N ASN A 104 -11.33 12.90 -18.16
CA ASN A 104 -10.33 13.53 -19.04
C ASN A 104 -9.96 14.95 -18.53
N GLY A 105 -9.69 15.07 -17.23
CA GLY A 105 -9.37 16.36 -16.59
C GLY A 105 -10.57 17.30 -16.36
N GLY A 106 -11.81 16.82 -16.56
CA GLY A 106 -13.02 17.58 -16.33
C GLY A 106 -13.17 18.01 -14.86
N ASN A 107 -13.56 19.27 -14.63
CA ASN A 107 -13.63 19.86 -13.28
C ASN A 107 -14.55 19.10 -12.31
N ALA A 108 -15.61 18.46 -12.82
CA ALA A 108 -16.63 17.79 -12.01
C ALA A 108 -16.19 16.40 -11.52
N CYS A 109 -15.40 15.67 -12.32
CA CYS A 109 -14.95 14.33 -11.97
C CYS A 109 -13.57 14.33 -11.30
N ARG A 110 -12.91 15.48 -11.19
CA ARG A 110 -11.54 15.62 -10.68
C ARG A 110 -11.52 15.71 -9.16
N LEU A 111 -10.78 14.79 -8.54
CA LEU A 111 -10.38 14.90 -7.14
C LEU A 111 -9.07 15.68 -7.00
N GLY A 112 -8.08 15.41 -7.86
CA GLY A 112 -6.77 16.03 -7.73
C GLY A 112 -5.73 15.46 -8.69
N VAL A 113 -4.46 15.74 -8.42
CA VAL A 113 -3.33 15.31 -9.27
C VAL A 113 -2.11 14.90 -8.49
N LEU A 114 -1.28 14.09 -9.14
CA LEU A 114 0.09 13.83 -8.76
C LEU A 114 0.99 14.06 -9.96
N SER A 115 2.10 14.75 -9.76
CA SER A 115 3.09 14.89 -10.82
C SER A 115 4.50 14.76 -10.28
N ALA A 116 5.41 14.38 -11.18
CA ALA A 116 6.84 14.48 -10.93
C ALA A 116 7.57 14.85 -12.21
N GLU A 117 8.60 15.68 -12.08
CA GLU A 117 9.45 16.09 -13.20
C GLU A 117 10.91 16.22 -12.74
N ALA A 118 11.85 15.79 -13.59
CA ALA A 118 13.27 15.97 -13.35
C ALA A 118 13.62 17.47 -13.26
N VAL A 119 14.36 17.84 -12.21
CA VAL A 119 14.83 19.22 -12.03
C VAL A 119 15.99 19.48 -13.00
N THR A 120 15.91 20.59 -13.71
CA THR A 120 16.93 21.10 -14.62
C THR A 120 17.29 22.54 -14.25
N GLN A 121 18.29 23.11 -14.91
CA GLN A 121 18.65 24.52 -14.75
C GLN A 121 17.50 25.48 -15.12
N LYS A 122 16.57 25.04 -15.96
CA LYS A 122 15.38 25.81 -16.38
C LYS A 122 14.20 25.66 -15.41
N THR A 123 14.27 24.74 -14.45
CA THR A 123 13.15 24.50 -13.53
C THR A 123 13.04 25.67 -12.55
N PRO A 124 11.90 26.39 -12.51
CA PRO A 124 11.71 27.57 -11.65
C PRO A 124 11.90 27.25 -10.17
N ARG A 125 12.15 28.26 -9.33
CA ARG A 125 12.14 28.05 -7.86
C ARG A 125 10.73 27.67 -7.38
N LEU A 126 10.66 26.87 -6.33
CA LEU A 126 9.39 26.55 -5.68
C LEU A 126 8.79 27.80 -5.03
N THR A 127 7.48 27.93 -5.10
CA THR A 127 6.71 29.05 -4.53
C THR A 127 5.64 28.54 -3.59
N GLY A 128 5.15 29.40 -2.69
CA GLY A 128 4.13 29.07 -1.70
C GLY A 128 4.64 29.09 -0.26
N LYS A 129 3.73 28.79 0.66
CA LYS A 129 4.01 28.74 2.11
C LYS A 129 4.84 27.50 2.43
N ARG A 130 5.97 27.69 3.13
CA ARG A 130 6.83 26.56 3.54
C ARG A 130 6.10 25.64 4.51
N VAL A 131 6.26 24.33 4.31
CA VAL A 131 5.75 23.29 5.20
C VAL A 131 6.84 22.24 5.45
N SER A 132 6.88 21.71 6.67
CA SER A 132 7.79 20.60 6.98
C SER A 132 7.15 19.28 6.57
N LEU A 133 7.88 18.47 5.82
CA LEU A 133 7.50 17.13 5.41
C LEU A 133 8.38 16.07 6.09
N ALA A 134 8.01 14.81 5.93
CA ALA A 134 8.78 13.68 6.43
C ALA A 134 10.24 13.73 5.93
N LYS A 135 11.15 13.17 6.73
CA LYS A 135 12.60 13.15 6.45
C LYS A 135 13.24 14.54 6.35
N GLY A 136 12.64 15.56 7.00
CA GLY A 136 13.17 16.93 7.04
C GLY A 136 13.05 17.68 5.71
N ILE A 137 12.26 17.17 4.75
CA ILE A 137 12.07 17.81 3.45
C ILE A 137 11.21 19.06 3.63
N THR A 138 11.64 20.18 3.03
CA THR A 138 10.79 21.36 2.92
C THR A 138 9.87 21.24 1.70
N GLY A 139 8.56 21.27 1.94
CA GLY A 139 7.55 21.43 0.90
C GLY A 139 7.06 22.87 0.81
N TYR A 140 6.38 23.20 -0.28
CA TYR A 140 5.79 24.51 -0.53
C TYR A 140 4.33 24.33 -0.91
N PHE A 141 3.45 24.88 -0.07
CA PHE A 141 2.01 24.83 -0.22
C PHE A 141 1.47 26.08 -0.90
N VAL A 142 0.68 25.90 -1.95
CA VAL A 142 -0.09 26.96 -2.60
C VAL A 142 -1.56 26.62 -2.41
N ASP A 143 -2.32 27.59 -1.89
CA ASP A 143 -3.74 27.41 -1.61
C ASP A 143 -4.56 27.37 -2.91
N PHE A 144 -5.76 26.83 -2.83
CA PHE A 144 -6.69 26.88 -3.96
C PHE A 144 -7.31 28.28 -4.09
N SER A 145 -7.86 28.54 -5.26
CA SER A 145 -8.71 29.70 -5.51
C SER A 145 -10.02 29.25 -6.16
N CYS A 146 -11.12 29.92 -5.83
CA CYS A 146 -12.43 29.63 -6.41
C CYS A 146 -12.95 30.82 -7.21
N GLY A 147 -13.46 30.52 -8.40
CA GLY A 147 -14.31 31.39 -9.20
C GLY A 147 -15.56 30.62 -9.62
N ALA A 148 -15.78 30.45 -10.92
CA ALA A 148 -16.80 29.52 -11.44
C ALA A 148 -16.53 28.05 -11.06
N ASN A 149 -15.28 27.74 -10.74
CA ASN A 149 -14.84 26.45 -10.24
C ASN A 149 -13.60 26.65 -9.34
N CYS A 150 -13.38 25.74 -8.40
CA CYS A 150 -12.18 25.77 -7.55
C CYS A 150 -11.00 25.05 -8.23
N SER A 151 -9.84 25.68 -8.18
CA SER A 151 -8.57 25.08 -8.56
C SER A 151 -8.13 24.02 -7.55
N ASP A 152 -7.04 23.33 -7.86
CA ASP A 152 -6.36 22.50 -6.88
C ASP A 152 -5.55 23.39 -5.93
N ALA A 153 -5.58 23.07 -4.64
CA ALA A 153 -4.47 23.41 -3.76
C ALA A 153 -3.33 22.46 -4.06
N THR A 154 -2.09 22.91 -3.93
CA THR A 154 -0.92 22.11 -4.28
C THR A 154 0.13 22.12 -3.19
N LEU A 155 0.86 21.02 -3.10
CA LEU A 155 2.03 20.88 -2.26
C LEU A 155 3.16 20.29 -3.09
N THR A 156 4.21 21.10 -3.30
CA THR A 156 5.35 20.73 -4.13
C THR A 156 6.62 20.64 -3.29
N TRP A 157 7.44 19.62 -3.54
CA TRP A 157 8.76 19.47 -2.91
C TRP A 157 9.78 18.92 -3.92
N ARG A 158 11.05 18.97 -3.54
CA ARG A 158 12.14 18.36 -4.32
C ARG A 158 12.86 17.31 -3.51
N GLN A 159 13.17 16.19 -4.15
CA GLN A 159 13.94 15.10 -3.57
C GLN A 159 14.72 14.39 -4.67
N GLN A 160 16.02 14.17 -4.45
CA GLN A 160 16.87 13.37 -5.35
C GLN A 160 16.83 13.83 -6.84
N GLY A 161 16.85 15.15 -7.07
CA GLY A 161 16.84 15.70 -8.43
C GLY A 161 15.48 15.69 -9.14
N VAL A 162 14.39 15.35 -8.44
CA VAL A 162 13.02 15.33 -8.96
C VAL A 162 12.15 16.29 -8.15
N GLN A 163 11.31 17.05 -8.85
CA GLN A 163 10.25 17.87 -8.26
C GLN A 163 8.96 17.06 -8.28
N TYR A 164 8.33 16.92 -7.12
CA TYR A 164 7.07 16.19 -6.94
C TYR A 164 5.98 17.17 -6.51
N THR A 165 4.76 16.95 -7.00
CA THR A 165 3.58 17.70 -6.57
C THR A 165 2.44 16.74 -6.27
N VAL A 166 1.74 16.99 -5.17
CA VAL A 166 0.38 16.50 -4.96
C VAL A 166 -0.57 17.68 -4.98
N GLY A 167 -1.75 17.50 -5.56
CA GLY A 167 -2.78 18.52 -5.62
C GLY A 167 -4.16 17.92 -5.38
N LEU A 168 -5.03 18.71 -4.76
CA LEU A 168 -6.41 18.34 -4.45
C LEU A 168 -7.33 19.52 -4.73
N LYS A 169 -8.40 19.26 -5.45
CA LYS A 169 -9.42 20.24 -5.76
C LYS A 169 -10.01 20.81 -4.48
N ALA A 170 -9.91 22.13 -4.28
CA ALA A 170 -10.32 22.80 -3.05
C ALA A 170 -9.77 22.14 -1.76
N GLY A 171 -8.63 21.46 -1.85
CA GLY A 171 -8.08 20.68 -0.74
C GLY A 171 -7.40 21.54 0.31
N ASP A 172 -7.39 21.06 1.55
CA ASP A 172 -6.72 21.74 2.65
C ASP A 172 -5.23 21.34 2.78
N ARG A 173 -4.47 22.18 3.48
CA ARG A 173 -3.03 21.98 3.72
C ARG A 173 -2.73 20.69 4.49
N ALA A 174 -3.54 20.31 5.49
CA ALA A 174 -3.26 19.14 6.32
C ALA A 174 -3.42 17.84 5.52
N SER A 175 -4.48 17.76 4.69
CA SER A 175 -4.73 16.66 3.76
C SER A 175 -3.58 16.49 2.77
N LEU A 176 -3.12 17.58 2.16
CA LEU A 176 -1.96 17.54 1.24
C LEU A 176 -0.67 17.12 1.93
N VAL A 177 -0.39 17.63 3.15
CA VAL A 177 0.79 17.21 3.93
C VAL A 177 0.74 15.72 4.25
N LYS A 178 -0.42 15.20 4.67
CA LYS A 178 -0.60 13.76 4.95
C LYS A 178 -0.41 12.92 3.69
N MET A 179 -0.98 13.34 2.56
CA MET A 179 -0.83 12.69 1.26
C MET A 179 0.64 12.66 0.81
N ALA A 180 1.32 13.80 0.81
CA ALA A 180 2.74 13.90 0.44
C ALA A 180 3.64 13.04 1.36
N ASN A 181 3.43 13.10 2.68
CA ASN A 181 4.21 12.30 3.63
C ASN A 181 4.02 10.80 3.42
N SER A 182 2.81 10.36 3.04
CA SER A 182 2.55 8.96 2.72
C SER A 182 3.24 8.49 1.42
N ALA A 183 3.64 9.41 0.54
CA ALA A 183 4.46 9.12 -0.64
C ALA A 183 5.97 9.13 -0.32
N ILE A 184 6.41 10.04 0.56
CA ILE A 184 7.81 10.19 0.98
C ILE A 184 8.23 9.03 1.91
N ASN A 185 7.31 8.56 2.74
CA ASN A 185 7.48 7.43 3.63
C ASN A 185 6.43 6.35 3.31
N PRO A 186 6.63 5.60 2.20
CA PRO A 186 5.75 4.53 1.80
C PRO A 186 5.85 3.37 2.81
#